data_AF-A0A9J6EUT6-F1
#
_entry.id   AF-A0A9J6EUT6-F1
#
_cell.length_a   1.000
_cell.length_b   1.000
_cell.length_c   1.000
_cell.angle_alpha   90.00
_cell.angle_beta   90.00
_cell.angle_gamma   90.00
#
_symmetry.space_group_name_H-M   'P 1'
#
loop_
_entity.id
_entity.type
_entity.pdbx_description
1 polymer ?
#
loop_
_entity_poly.entity_id
_entity_poly.type
_entity_poly.pdbx_seq_one_letter_code
_entity_poly.pdbx_strand_id
1 'polypeptide(L)'
;MSFVPASLDYMFERMAKLTTPVGLLFRQADQILSMIRQVSNRRSGLKEEDLLCLVEGYVISRLTYHLPFQWLTQSQQLRIDAMIRRVTKLAHGVPNYTSTRLLLKLGTHNTLSELLEADWVSQCQRLLLTYTDHNLLSRLGYPAPPLEIETRSTPLTPVIREILTVHPLPRNTHPQHHKGRRKFRVRYLSRMLEDIP
;
A
#
# COMPACT_ATOMS: atom_id res chain seq x y z
N MET A 1 3.01 22.11 22.27
CA MET A 1 1.62 22.44 22.67
C MET A 1 0.83 22.77 21.42
N SER A 2 0.21 21.77 20.80
CA SER A 2 -0.62 21.94 19.60
C SER A 2 -2.03 22.35 20.03
N PHE A 3 -2.41 23.57 19.69
CA PHE A 3 -3.77 24.09 19.91
C PHE A 3 -4.70 23.44 18.88
N VAL A 4 -5.34 22.34 19.25
CA VAL A 4 -6.42 21.73 18.47
C VAL A 4 -7.70 22.50 18.81
N PRO A 5 -8.39 23.12 17.85
CA PRO A 5 -9.61 23.86 18.13
C PRO A 5 -10.72 22.91 18.62
N ALA A 6 -11.46 23.30 19.65
CA ALA A 6 -12.49 22.48 20.32
C ALA A 6 -13.60 21.93 19.40
N SER A 7 -13.77 22.48 18.19
CA SER A 7 -14.67 21.96 17.16
C SER A 7 -14.19 20.65 16.53
N LEU A 8 -12.88 20.44 16.48
CA LEU A 8 -12.24 19.22 16.02
C LEU A 8 -12.37 18.13 17.09
N ASP A 9 -12.18 18.43 18.37
CA ASP A 9 -12.40 17.48 19.49
C ASP A 9 -13.82 16.91 19.53
N TYR A 10 -14.84 17.74 19.28
CA TYR A 10 -16.23 17.27 19.21
C TYR A 10 -16.52 16.40 17.97
N MET A 11 -15.87 16.67 16.84
CA MET A 11 -15.93 15.81 15.65
C MET A 11 -15.11 14.53 15.84
N PHE A 12 -13.99 14.58 16.56
CA PHE A 12 -13.12 13.44 16.90
C PHE A 12 -13.84 12.46 17.83
N GLU A 13 -14.53 12.95 18.85
CA GLU A 13 -15.29 12.10 19.78
C GLU A 13 -16.49 11.42 19.10
N ARG A 14 -17.08 12.09 18.09
CA ARG A 14 -18.19 11.55 17.28
C ARG A 14 -17.73 10.54 16.23
N MET A 15 -16.53 10.72 15.65
CA MET A 15 -15.90 9.77 14.73
C MET A 15 -15.41 8.50 15.43
N ALA A 16 -14.89 8.61 16.66
CA ALA A 16 -14.48 7.45 17.47
C ALA A 16 -15.64 6.48 17.76
N LYS A 17 -16.88 7.01 17.84
CA LYS A 17 -18.11 6.22 18.05
C LYS A 17 -18.59 5.47 16.78
N LEU A 18 -18.06 5.78 15.60
CA LEU A 18 -18.23 4.95 14.40
C LEU A 18 -17.23 3.78 14.46
N THR A 19 -17.39 2.91 15.45
CA THR A 19 -16.51 1.77 15.77
C THR A 19 -16.69 0.58 14.81
N THR A 20 -17.56 0.72 13.80
CA THR A 20 -17.89 -0.31 12.80
C THR A 20 -16.76 -0.74 11.86
N PRO A 21 -15.78 0.12 11.44
CA PRO A 21 -14.79 -0.29 10.44
C PRO A 21 -13.73 -1.23 11.03
N VAL A 22 -13.22 -0.95 12.22
CA VAL A 22 -12.17 -1.78 12.86
C VAL A 22 -12.68 -3.18 13.17
N GLY A 23 -13.91 -3.30 13.69
CA GLY A 23 -14.53 -4.60 13.95
C GLY A 23 -14.72 -5.45 12.70
N LEU A 24 -15.05 -4.82 11.57
CA LEU A 24 -15.15 -5.49 10.28
C LEU A 24 -13.78 -5.98 9.79
N LEU A 25 -12.73 -5.16 9.93
CA LEU A 25 -11.36 -5.54 9.56
C LEU A 25 -10.89 -6.78 10.33
N PHE A 26 -11.17 -6.84 11.63
CA PHE A 26 -10.85 -8.03 12.43
C PHE A 26 -11.56 -9.28 11.93
N ARG A 27 -12.86 -9.19 11.62
CA ARG A 27 -13.62 -10.33 11.07
C ARG A 27 -13.04 -10.80 9.74
N GLN A 28 -12.70 -9.87 8.86
CA GLN A 28 -12.09 -10.18 7.56
C GLN A 28 -10.71 -10.83 7.74
N ALA A 29 -9.88 -10.30 8.64
CA ALA A 29 -8.56 -10.86 8.92
C ALA A 29 -8.64 -12.25 9.57
N ASP A 30 -9.60 -12.51 10.45
CA ASP A 30 -9.85 -13.84 11.01
C ASP A 30 -10.34 -14.83 9.92
N GLN A 31 -11.17 -14.38 8.98
CA GLN A 31 -11.56 -15.18 7.81
C GLN A 31 -10.36 -15.51 6.93
N ILE A 32 -9.52 -14.53 6.61
CA ILE A 32 -8.29 -14.72 5.83
C ILE A 32 -7.36 -15.70 6.55
N LEU A 33 -7.13 -15.53 7.85
CA LEU A 33 -6.32 -16.43 8.66
C LEU A 33 -6.85 -17.87 8.61
N SER A 34 -8.18 -18.04 8.66
CA SER A 34 -8.81 -19.36 8.56
C SER A 34 -8.60 -19.99 7.19
N MET A 35 -8.67 -19.20 6.11
CA MET A 35 -8.34 -19.68 4.76
C MET A 35 -6.86 -20.08 4.64
N ILE A 36 -5.94 -19.25 5.14
CA ILE A 36 -4.50 -19.56 5.11
C ILE A 36 -4.19 -20.84 5.91
N ARG A 37 -4.82 -21.02 7.09
CA ARG A 37 -4.74 -22.26 7.87
C ARG A 37 -5.16 -23.50 7.08
N GLN A 38 -6.27 -23.41 6.37
CA GLN A 38 -6.79 -24.52 5.58
C GLN A 38 -5.86 -24.88 4.42
N VAL A 39 -5.24 -23.88 3.79
CA VAL A 39 -4.31 -24.08 2.66
C VAL A 39 -2.97 -24.63 3.15
N SER A 40 -2.47 -24.17 4.30
CA SER A 40 -1.23 -24.64 4.92
C SER A 40 -1.28 -26.13 5.30
N ASN A 41 -2.40 -26.61 5.86
CA ASN A 41 -2.51 -27.98 6.38
C ASN A 41 -2.80 -29.06 5.32
N ARG A 42 -2.83 -28.75 4.01
CA ARG A 42 -3.10 -29.76 2.96
C ARG A 42 -1.86 -30.63 2.70
N ARG A 43 -2.05 -31.88 2.24
CA ARG A 43 -1.00 -32.89 2.00
C ARG A 43 0.12 -32.49 1.00
N SER A 44 -0.02 -31.34 0.34
CA SER A 44 1.01 -30.67 -0.48
C SER A 44 0.94 -29.16 -0.20
N GLY A 45 0.96 -28.79 1.08
CA GLY A 45 0.72 -27.43 1.56
C GLY A 45 1.72 -26.40 1.01
N LEU A 46 1.32 -25.14 1.08
CA LEU A 46 2.18 -24.02 0.68
C LEU A 46 3.44 -23.97 1.54
N LYS A 47 4.55 -23.58 0.93
CA LYS A 47 5.81 -23.34 1.65
C LYS A 47 5.69 -22.10 2.53
N GLU A 48 6.61 -21.98 3.48
CA GLU A 48 6.69 -20.81 4.37
C GLU A 48 6.79 -19.49 3.59
N GLU A 49 7.60 -19.44 2.54
CA GLU A 49 7.75 -18.26 1.66
C GLU A 49 6.41 -17.81 1.04
N ASP A 50 5.64 -18.77 0.51
CA ASP A 50 4.34 -18.51 -0.09
C ASP A 50 3.33 -18.04 0.96
N LEU A 51 3.36 -18.66 2.16
CA LEU A 51 2.49 -18.28 3.27
C LEU A 51 2.80 -16.85 3.74
N LEU A 52 4.08 -16.48 3.87
CA LEU A 52 4.47 -15.11 4.21
C LEU A 52 3.99 -14.12 3.16
N CYS A 53 4.14 -14.44 1.87
CA CYS A 53 3.63 -13.61 0.78
C CYS A 53 2.10 -13.42 0.87
N LEU A 54 1.34 -14.48 1.19
CA LEU A 54 -0.11 -14.37 1.41
C LEU A 54 -0.43 -13.50 2.62
N VAL A 55 0.29 -13.63 3.71
CA VAL A 55 0.10 -12.80 4.91
C VAL A 55 0.30 -11.33 4.58
N GLU A 56 1.37 -11.00 3.87
CA GLU A 56 1.70 -9.64 3.48
C GLU A 56 0.69 -9.06 2.48
N GLY A 57 0.36 -9.80 1.43
CA GLY A 57 -0.56 -9.38 0.38
C GLY A 57 -2.02 -9.25 0.82
N TYR A 58 -2.48 -10.07 1.77
CA TYR A 58 -3.89 -10.06 2.19
C TYR A 58 -4.13 -9.36 3.52
N VAL A 59 -3.30 -9.62 4.54
CA VAL A 59 -3.52 -9.10 5.89
C VAL A 59 -2.82 -7.75 6.04
N ILE A 60 -1.50 -7.70 5.84
CA ILE A 60 -0.72 -6.46 6.05
C ILE A 60 -1.20 -5.36 5.11
N SER A 61 -1.37 -5.64 3.82
CA SER A 61 -1.86 -4.69 2.82
C SER A 61 -3.23 -4.07 3.18
N ARG A 62 -4.10 -4.84 3.83
CA ARG A 62 -5.41 -4.34 4.28
C ARG A 62 -5.28 -3.45 5.51
N LEU A 63 -4.39 -3.81 6.44
CA LEU A 63 -4.12 -3.01 7.62
C LEU A 63 -3.48 -1.67 7.24
N THR A 64 -2.42 -1.69 6.41
CA THR A 64 -1.73 -0.47 5.96
C THR A 64 -2.64 0.42 5.12
N TYR A 65 -3.60 -0.13 4.38
CA TYR A 65 -4.55 0.70 3.64
C TYR A 65 -5.60 1.39 4.54
N HIS A 66 -6.16 0.68 5.52
CA HIS A 66 -7.31 1.19 6.27
C HIS A 66 -6.97 1.95 7.55
N LEU A 67 -5.83 1.66 8.17
CA LEU A 67 -5.50 2.15 9.52
C LEU A 67 -4.80 3.52 9.61
N PRO A 68 -4.03 4.03 8.62
CA PRO A 68 -3.24 5.26 8.79
C PRO A 68 -4.05 6.49 9.21
N PHE A 69 -5.29 6.57 8.76
CA PHE A 69 -6.17 7.71 9.02
C PHE A 69 -7.24 7.43 10.08
N GLN A 70 -7.13 6.32 10.81
CA GLN A 70 -8.07 5.94 11.85
C GLN A 70 -7.52 6.26 13.24
N TRP A 71 -8.37 6.81 14.11
CA TRP A 71 -8.04 6.93 15.53
C TRP A 71 -8.18 5.57 16.20
N LEU A 72 -7.03 4.97 16.53
CA LEU A 72 -6.98 3.69 17.20
C LEU A 72 -6.77 3.89 18.71
N THR A 73 -7.66 3.31 19.51
CA THR A 73 -7.43 3.21 20.96
C THR A 73 -6.26 2.25 21.23
N GLN A 74 -5.54 2.44 22.33
CA GLN A 74 -4.44 1.54 22.74
C GLN A 74 -4.85 0.06 22.76
N SER A 75 -6.07 -0.24 23.22
CA SER A 75 -6.63 -1.60 23.22
C SER A 75 -6.78 -2.18 21.81
N GLN A 76 -7.17 -1.36 20.84
CA GLN A 76 -7.29 -1.76 19.44
C GLN A 76 -5.92 -1.99 18.82
N GLN A 77 -4.95 -1.10 19.07
CA GLN A 77 -3.56 -1.27 18.61
C GLN A 77 -2.98 -2.60 19.10
N LEU A 78 -3.08 -2.87 20.41
CA LEU A 78 -2.62 -4.14 21.00
C LEU A 78 -3.29 -5.36 20.38
N ARG A 79 -4.58 -5.25 20.04
CA ARG A 79 -5.35 -6.31 19.40
C ARG A 79 -4.91 -6.53 17.94
N ILE A 80 -4.62 -5.46 17.20
CA ILE A 80 -4.07 -5.54 15.84
C ILE A 80 -2.68 -6.17 15.87
N ASP A 81 -1.80 -5.75 16.77
CA ASP A 81 -0.48 -6.36 16.95
C ASP A 81 -0.59 -7.84 17.31
N ALA A 82 -1.55 -8.22 18.16
CA ALA A 82 -1.80 -9.62 18.48
C ALA A 82 -2.25 -10.43 17.25
N MET A 83 -3.00 -9.81 16.35
CA MET A 83 -3.43 -10.40 15.09
C MET A 83 -2.27 -10.56 14.12
N ILE A 84 -1.44 -9.52 13.92
CA ILE A 84 -0.22 -9.58 13.10
C ILE A 84 0.65 -10.75 13.60
N ARG A 85 0.96 -10.79 14.89
CA ARG A 85 1.73 -11.90 15.48
C ARG A 85 1.12 -13.27 15.26
N ARG A 86 -0.21 -13.40 15.37
CA ARG A 86 -0.90 -14.68 15.16
C ARG A 86 -0.76 -15.15 13.72
N VAL A 87 -0.85 -14.24 12.77
CA VAL A 87 -0.74 -14.52 11.34
C VAL A 87 0.72 -14.83 10.97
N THR A 88 1.68 -14.09 11.50
CA THR A 88 3.12 -14.36 11.31
C THR A 88 3.53 -15.71 11.90
N LYS A 89 3.06 -16.04 13.11
CA LYS A 89 3.29 -17.36 13.72
C LYS A 89 2.74 -18.48 12.85
N LEU A 90 1.57 -18.28 12.24
CA LEU A 90 0.99 -19.23 11.31
C LEU A 90 1.90 -19.45 10.09
N ALA A 91 2.39 -18.37 9.48
CA ALA A 91 3.23 -18.46 8.29
C ALA A 91 4.53 -19.21 8.57
N HIS A 92 5.16 -18.96 9.73
CA HIS A 92 6.35 -19.70 10.19
C HIS A 92 6.04 -21.13 10.67
N GLY A 93 4.78 -21.57 10.69
CA GLY A 93 4.39 -22.88 11.21
C GLY A 93 4.62 -23.06 12.71
N VAL A 94 4.83 -21.98 13.48
CA VAL A 94 5.08 -22.07 14.91
C VAL A 94 3.78 -22.04 15.71
N PRO A 95 3.73 -22.68 16.89
CA PRO A 95 2.54 -22.66 17.72
C PRO A 95 2.15 -21.26 18.20
N ASN A 96 0.85 -21.04 18.45
CA ASN A 96 0.34 -19.74 18.92
C ASN A 96 0.93 -19.32 20.29
N TYR A 97 1.32 -20.27 21.13
CA TYR A 97 1.90 -20.05 22.46
C TYR A 97 3.40 -19.69 22.44
N THR A 98 4.03 -19.64 21.26
CA THR A 98 5.43 -19.22 21.13
C THR A 98 5.66 -17.83 21.71
N SER A 99 6.79 -17.64 22.40
CA SER A 99 7.14 -16.38 23.07
C SER A 99 7.15 -15.20 22.10
N THR A 100 6.36 -14.16 22.42
CA THR A 100 6.34 -12.90 21.65
C THR A 100 7.72 -12.23 21.59
N ARG A 101 8.51 -12.32 22.67
CA ARG A 101 9.85 -11.73 22.71
C ARG A 101 10.78 -12.37 21.68
N LEU A 102 10.71 -13.69 21.53
CA LEU A 102 11.52 -14.40 20.54
C LEU A 102 11.03 -14.12 19.11
N LEU A 103 9.70 -14.03 18.92
CA LEU A 103 9.13 -13.66 17.62
C LEU A 103 9.56 -12.27 17.15
N LEU A 104 9.58 -11.28 18.05
CA LEU A 104 10.05 -9.93 17.72
C LEU A 104 11.56 -9.89 17.46
N LYS A 105 12.35 -10.68 18.21
CA LYS A 105 13.80 -10.79 17.99
C LYS A 105 14.18 -11.36 16.62
N LEU A 106 13.31 -12.17 16.02
CA LEU A 106 13.52 -12.71 14.68
C LEU A 106 13.43 -11.60 13.60
N GLY A 107 12.77 -10.47 13.88
CA GLY A 107 12.64 -9.37 12.93
C GLY A 107 11.84 -9.71 11.66
N THR A 108 11.02 -10.76 11.72
CA THR A 108 10.30 -11.27 10.53
C THR A 108 8.99 -10.54 10.22
N HIS A 109 8.53 -9.68 11.12
CA HIS A 109 7.31 -8.90 10.93
C HIS A 109 7.45 -7.56 11.63
N ASN A 110 6.84 -6.55 11.02
CA ASN A 110 6.72 -5.22 11.59
C ASN A 110 5.52 -5.17 12.56
N THR A 111 5.67 -4.39 13.62
CA THR A 111 4.58 -3.97 14.51
C THR A 111 3.65 -2.99 13.79
N LEU A 112 2.45 -2.80 14.33
CA LEU A 112 1.52 -1.82 13.77
C LEU A 112 2.14 -0.42 13.72
N SER A 113 2.83 0.02 14.77
CA SER A 113 3.47 1.34 14.80
C SER A 113 4.49 1.49 13.68
N GLU A 114 5.34 0.48 13.45
CA GLU A 114 6.34 0.50 12.39
C GLU A 114 5.68 0.52 11.00
N LEU A 115 4.58 -0.23 10.81
CA LEU A 115 3.82 -0.22 9.56
C LEU A 115 3.20 1.15 9.28
N LEU A 116 2.63 1.78 10.30
CA LEU A 116 2.04 3.13 10.17
C LEU A 116 3.10 4.19 9.95
N GLU A 117 4.24 4.08 10.61
CA GLU A 117 5.39 4.97 10.41
C GLU A 117 5.95 4.82 8.99
N ALA A 118 6.14 3.58 8.51
CA ALA A 118 6.61 3.32 7.16
C ALA A 118 5.66 3.89 6.10
N ASP A 119 4.34 3.72 6.29
CA ASP A 119 3.33 4.30 5.41
C ASP A 119 3.35 5.83 5.45
N TRP A 120 3.42 6.42 6.65
CA TRP A 120 3.54 7.87 6.83
C TRP A 120 4.78 8.44 6.12
N VAL A 121 5.94 7.83 6.31
CA VAL A 121 7.19 8.23 5.65
C VAL A 121 7.06 8.13 4.13
N SER A 122 6.50 7.04 3.61
CA SER A 122 6.25 6.85 2.18
C SER A 122 5.33 7.94 1.62
N GLN A 123 4.26 8.28 2.34
CA GLN A 123 3.36 9.36 1.96
C GLN A 123 4.05 10.73 1.97
N CYS A 124 4.83 11.04 3.01
CA CYS A 124 5.63 12.26 3.08
C CYS A 124 6.61 12.35 1.91
N GLN A 125 7.35 11.29 1.62
CA GLN A 125 8.28 11.23 0.49
C GLN A 125 7.55 11.48 -0.84
N ARG A 126 6.39 10.85 -1.05
CA ARG A 126 5.56 11.08 -2.25
C ARG A 126 5.15 12.56 -2.39
N LEU A 127 4.74 13.20 -1.29
CA LEU A 127 4.34 14.61 -1.30
C LEU A 127 5.54 15.54 -1.57
N LEU A 128 6.76 15.13 -1.24
CA LEU A 128 7.97 15.89 -1.57
C LEU A 128 8.33 15.85 -3.07
N LEU A 129 7.75 14.94 -3.87
CA LEU A 129 8.10 14.83 -5.30
C LEU A 129 7.44 15.88 -6.19
N THR A 130 6.30 16.45 -5.78
CA THR A 130 5.50 17.32 -6.65
C THR A 130 5.49 18.75 -6.10
N TYR A 131 5.62 19.74 -6.99
CA TYR A 131 5.57 21.16 -6.62
C TYR A 131 4.28 21.55 -5.87
N THR A 132 3.13 21.01 -6.28
CA THR A 132 1.83 21.25 -5.62
C THR A 132 1.82 20.74 -4.19
N ASP A 133 2.38 19.55 -3.98
CA ASP A 133 2.35 18.83 -2.72
C ASP A 133 3.41 19.40 -1.76
N HIS A 134 4.54 19.86 -2.28
CA HIS A 134 5.55 20.63 -1.55
C HIS A 134 4.99 21.95 -1.00
N ASN A 135 4.25 22.68 -1.83
CA ASN A 135 3.52 23.88 -1.40
C ASN A 135 2.47 23.57 -0.32
N LEU A 136 1.79 22.42 -0.43
CA LEU A 136 0.84 21.96 0.59
C LEU A 136 1.55 21.68 1.93
N LEU A 137 2.68 20.97 1.91
CA LEU A 137 3.48 20.69 3.11
C LEU A 137 3.98 21.97 3.79
N SER A 138 4.46 22.93 3.00
CA SER A 138 4.88 24.24 3.49
C SER A 138 3.73 25.02 4.14
N ARG A 139 2.52 24.97 3.55
CA ARG A 139 1.31 25.57 4.12
C ARG A 139 0.87 24.92 5.43
N LEU A 140 1.06 23.61 5.55
CA LEU A 140 0.74 22.85 6.76
C LEU A 140 1.82 23.00 7.85
N GLY A 141 2.93 23.70 7.57
CA GLY A 141 4.00 23.95 8.53
C GLY A 141 4.97 22.78 8.72
N TYR A 142 4.95 21.79 7.83
CA TYR A 142 5.94 20.71 7.85
C TYR A 142 7.26 21.19 7.22
N PRO A 143 8.43 20.83 7.80
CA PRO A 143 9.72 21.15 7.21
C PRO A 143 9.89 20.34 5.92
N ALA A 144 9.59 20.96 4.78
CA ALA A 144 9.88 20.39 3.47
C ALA A 144 11.27 20.89 3.04
N PRO A 145 12.26 20.00 2.83
CA PRO A 145 13.53 20.42 2.22
C PRO A 145 13.24 21.12 0.90
N PRO A 146 14.06 22.09 0.45
CA PRO A 146 13.92 22.66 -0.88
C PRO A 146 13.77 21.51 -1.88
N LEU A 147 12.81 21.61 -2.80
CA LEU A 147 12.68 20.61 -3.85
C LEU A 147 14.06 20.52 -4.51
N GLU A 148 14.79 19.43 -4.30
CA GLU A 148 15.94 19.12 -5.14
C GLU A 148 15.32 18.92 -6.52
N ILE A 149 15.32 19.97 -7.33
CA ILE A 149 14.98 19.91 -8.74
C ILE A 149 16.12 19.14 -9.43
N GLU A 150 16.35 17.90 -9.03
CA GLU A 150 17.16 16.91 -9.72
C GLU A 150 16.25 16.03 -10.60
N THR A 151 15.26 16.67 -11.20
CA THR A 151 15.21 16.59 -12.65
C THR A 151 15.44 17.99 -13.17
N ARG A 152 16.72 18.40 -13.22
CA ARG A 152 17.16 19.15 -14.40
C ARG A 152 16.80 18.26 -15.57
N SER A 153 15.61 18.45 -16.12
CA SER A 153 15.21 17.91 -17.40
C SER A 153 16.23 18.51 -18.35
N THR A 154 17.33 17.79 -18.58
CA THR A 154 18.28 18.18 -19.60
C THR A 154 17.44 18.15 -20.87
N PRO A 155 17.30 19.29 -21.55
CA PRO A 155 16.50 19.30 -22.76
C PRO A 155 17.09 18.24 -23.68
N LEU A 156 16.25 17.29 -24.09
CA LEU A 156 16.66 16.29 -25.06
C LEU A 156 17.34 17.00 -26.23
N THR A 157 18.53 16.52 -26.59
CA THR A 157 19.27 17.02 -27.74
C THR A 157 18.34 17.03 -28.96
N PRO A 158 18.38 18.05 -29.84
CA PRO A 158 17.46 18.16 -30.97
C PRO A 158 17.36 16.87 -31.79
N VAL A 159 18.51 16.19 -31.99
CA VAL A 159 18.62 14.89 -32.66
C VAL A 159 17.73 13.82 -32.00
N ILE A 160 17.76 13.70 -30.68
CA ILE A 160 16.97 12.68 -29.96
C ILE A 160 15.48 13.06 -29.97
N ARG A 161 15.17 14.37 -29.88
CA ARG A 161 13.80 14.87 -29.92
C ARG A 161 13.13 14.61 -31.28
N GLU A 162 13.87 14.70 -32.38
CA GLU A 162 13.36 14.40 -33.72
C GLU A 162 13.13 12.90 -33.93
N ILE A 163 13.90 12.04 -33.28
CA ILE A 163 13.76 10.58 -33.39
C ILE A 163 12.64 10.04 -32.47
N LEU A 164 12.47 10.63 -31.28
CA LEU A 164 11.46 10.18 -30.31
C LEU A 164 10.04 10.61 -30.72
N THR A 165 9.36 9.73 -31.45
CA THR A 165 7.94 9.88 -31.75
C THR A 165 7.10 9.20 -30.66
N VAL A 166 6.67 9.95 -29.64
CA VAL A 166 5.76 9.43 -28.60
C VAL A 166 4.32 9.63 -29.02
N HIS A 167 3.66 8.55 -29.43
CA HIS A 167 2.22 8.61 -29.71
C HIS A 167 1.40 8.74 -28.41
N PRO A 168 0.29 9.50 -28.44
CA PRO A 168 -0.58 9.62 -27.28
C PRO A 168 -1.16 8.26 -26.88
N LEU A 169 -1.42 8.09 -25.58
CA LEU A 169 -2.07 6.89 -25.08
C LEU A 169 -3.42 6.67 -25.80
N PRO A 170 -3.69 5.45 -26.30
CA PRO A 170 -4.86 5.18 -27.10
C PRO A 170 -6.14 5.28 -26.26
N ARG A 171 -7.02 6.21 -26.65
CA ARG A 171 -8.33 6.42 -26.01
C ARG A 171 -9.31 5.29 -26.39
N ASN A 172 -10.28 5.01 -25.51
CA ASN A 172 -11.36 4.04 -25.75
C ASN A 172 -10.88 2.61 -26.08
N THR A 173 -10.01 2.06 -25.23
CA THR A 173 -9.40 0.72 -25.38
C THR A 173 -9.83 -0.30 -24.33
N HIS A 174 -11.00 -0.11 -23.70
CA HIS A 174 -11.55 -1.05 -22.71
C HIS A 174 -11.59 -2.51 -23.26
N PRO A 175 -11.10 -3.52 -22.50
CA PRO A 175 -10.94 -4.89 -22.98
C PRO A 175 -12.24 -5.54 -23.46
N GLN A 176 -13.37 -5.20 -22.84
CA GLN A 176 -14.67 -5.79 -23.12
C GLN A 176 -15.51 -4.97 -24.11
N HIS A 177 -15.51 -3.64 -23.99
CA HIS A 177 -16.40 -2.75 -24.76
C HIS A 177 -15.81 -2.31 -26.10
N HIS A 178 -14.48 -2.38 -26.28
CA HIS A 178 -13.81 -1.87 -27.47
C HIS A 178 -12.94 -2.93 -28.17
N LYS A 179 -13.38 -4.19 -28.12
CA LYS A 179 -12.67 -5.35 -28.72
C LYS A 179 -12.29 -5.14 -30.19
N GLY A 180 -13.19 -4.57 -31.00
CA GLY A 180 -12.93 -4.27 -32.41
C GLY A 180 -11.77 -3.29 -32.59
N ARG A 181 -11.82 -2.16 -31.87
CA ARG A 181 -10.76 -1.12 -31.91
C ARG A 181 -9.41 -1.67 -31.46
N ARG A 182 -9.39 -2.53 -30.44
CA ARG A 182 -8.16 -3.23 -30.00
C ARG A 182 -7.60 -4.13 -31.11
N LYS A 183 -8.45 -4.92 -31.79
CA LYS A 183 -8.02 -5.77 -32.91
C LYS A 183 -7.46 -4.95 -34.08
N PHE A 184 -8.11 -3.84 -34.46
CA PHE A 184 -7.60 -2.94 -35.50
C PHE A 184 -6.28 -2.28 -35.11
N ARG A 185 -6.13 -1.86 -33.84
CA ARG A 185 -4.89 -1.28 -33.33
C ARG A 185 -3.73 -2.28 -33.37
N VAL A 186 -3.97 -3.54 -32.99
CA VAL A 186 -2.96 -4.60 -33.08
C VAL A 186 -2.52 -4.79 -34.54
N ARG A 187 -3.47 -4.92 -35.47
CA ARG A 187 -3.15 -5.06 -36.91
C ARG A 187 -2.34 -3.89 -37.45
N TYR A 188 -2.70 -2.66 -37.07
CA TYR A 188 -1.96 -1.46 -37.47
C TYR A 188 -0.53 -1.45 -36.90
N LEU A 189 -0.36 -1.80 -35.62
CA LEU A 189 0.95 -1.88 -34.99
C LEU A 189 1.82 -2.98 -35.59
N SER A 190 1.26 -4.16 -35.86
CA SER A 190 1.98 -5.25 -36.53
C SER A 190 2.48 -4.83 -37.90
N ARG A 191 1.64 -4.19 -38.71
CA ARG A 191 2.05 -3.66 -40.02
C ARG A 191 3.13 -2.59 -39.90
N MET A 192 3.01 -1.66 -38.95
CA MET A 192 4.04 -0.65 -38.74
C MET A 192 5.37 -1.21 -38.25
N LEU A 193 5.37 -2.31 -37.48
CA LEU A 193 6.60 -2.98 -37.05
C LEU A 193 7.26 -3.77 -38.20
N GLU A 194 6.48 -4.32 -39.12
CA GLU A 194 6.98 -4.99 -40.33
C GLU A 194 7.64 -4.01 -41.31
N ASP A 195 7.21 -2.75 -41.33
CA ASP A 195 7.73 -1.69 -42.21
C ASP A 195 8.98 -0.98 -41.65
N ILE A 196 9.44 -1.33 -40.43
CA ILE A 196 10.69 -0.81 -39.85
C ILE A 196 11.83 -1.75 -40.30
N PRO A 197 12.84 -1.26 -41.04
CA PRO A 197 13.95 -2.08 -41.54
C PRO A 197 14.87 -2.65 -40.45
#